data_AF-A0A661RU60-F1
#
_entry.id   AF-A0A661RU60-F1
#
_cell.length_a   1.000
_cell.length_b   1.000
_cell.length_c   1.000
_cell.angle_alpha   90.00
_cell.angle_beta   90.00
_cell.angle_gamma   90.00
#
_symmetry.space_group_name_H-M   'P 1'
#
loop_
_entity.id
_entity.type
_entity.pdbx_description
1 polymer ?
#
loop_
_entity_poly.entity_id
_entity_poly.type
_entity_poly.pdbx_seq_one_letter_code
_entity_poly.pdbx_strand_id
1 'polypeptide(L)'
;MADLTPFTYRQGQSLLHIIDVRCKFFIICIVSMSMLSAHFFPCFLYFLILLFFFKKADFNIFATLKSIKYFMFLLVFVFIARALTEKGDIIFSFYGISVTKQGLSGGFLVSFKFFLVMVTGLLFSSTTKPSSVKSAVQWFLKPIPFVPEKRVAVMISLSLGFMPVIL
;
A
#
# COMPACT_ATOMS: atom_id res chain seq x y z
N MET A 1 26.56 0.12 -11.79
CA MET A 1 25.29 -0.62 -11.95
C MET A 1 24.44 -0.26 -10.75
N ALA A 2 23.46 0.62 -10.92
CA ALA A 2 22.70 1.18 -9.80
C ALA A 2 21.69 0.13 -9.32
N ASP A 3 21.92 -0.41 -8.14
CA ASP A 3 20.95 -1.28 -7.48
C ASP A 3 19.63 -0.53 -7.33
N LEU A 4 18.65 -1.01 -8.10
CA LEU A 4 17.27 -0.55 -8.11
C LEU A 4 16.63 -0.95 -6.78
N THR A 5 17.02 -0.30 -5.68
CA THR A 5 16.37 -0.45 -4.37
C THR A 5 14.98 0.19 -4.45
N PRO A 6 13.91 -0.62 -4.50
CA PRO A 6 12.58 -0.13 -4.88
C PRO A 6 11.87 0.60 -3.74
N PHE A 7 12.41 0.51 -2.52
CA PHE A 7 11.91 1.19 -1.32
C PHE A 7 12.54 2.57 -1.11
N THR A 8 13.47 2.96 -1.98
CA THR A 8 14.16 4.24 -1.88
C THR A 8 13.34 5.30 -2.62
N TYR A 9 13.14 6.44 -1.96
CA TYR A 9 12.46 7.60 -2.52
C TYR A 9 13.06 7.95 -3.90
N ARG A 10 12.21 8.05 -4.92
CA ARG A 10 12.61 8.55 -6.24
C ARG A 10 12.10 9.95 -6.43
N GLN A 11 13.01 10.89 -6.63
CA GLN A 11 12.65 12.27 -6.93
C GLN A 11 12.02 12.34 -8.33
N GLY A 12 10.80 12.85 -8.42
CA GLY A 12 10.07 13.09 -9.67
C GLY A 12 9.24 14.37 -9.57
N GLN A 13 8.78 14.90 -10.69
CA GLN A 13 8.02 16.16 -10.75
C GLN A 13 6.49 15.96 -10.85
N SER A 14 5.99 14.76 -10.55
CA SER A 14 4.56 14.45 -10.67
C SER A 14 3.72 15.19 -9.63
N LEU A 15 2.43 15.40 -9.93
CA LEU A 15 1.48 16.05 -9.00
C LEU A 15 1.44 15.36 -7.63
N LEU A 16 1.69 14.05 -7.56
CA LEU A 16 1.78 13.31 -6.29
C LEU A 16 3.04 13.67 -5.49
N HIS A 17 4.13 14.10 -6.12
CA HIS A 17 5.34 14.54 -5.42
C HIS A 17 5.19 15.93 -4.80
N ILE A 18 4.36 16.79 -5.40
CA ILE A 18 4.16 18.17 -4.95
C ILE A 18 3.16 18.24 -3.80
N ILE A 19 2.24 17.28 -3.70
CA ILE A 19 1.25 17.24 -2.62
C ILE A 19 1.93 17.05 -1.26
N ASP A 20 1.50 17.90 -0.32
CA ASP A 20 1.93 17.91 1.07
C ASP A 20 1.73 16.53 1.72
N VAL A 21 2.78 16.02 2.38
CA VAL A 21 2.81 14.63 2.91
C VAL A 21 1.69 14.36 3.91
N ARG A 22 1.27 15.38 4.65
CA ARG A 22 0.16 15.33 5.61
C ARG A 22 -1.17 14.98 4.93
N CYS A 23 -1.49 15.69 3.84
CA CYS A 23 -2.70 15.43 3.06
C CYS A 23 -2.64 14.06 2.40
N LYS A 24 -1.47 13.67 1.88
CA LYS A 24 -1.26 12.34 1.28
C LYS A 24 -1.51 11.22 2.29
N PHE A 25 -1.03 11.37 3.53
CA PHE A 25 -1.28 10.42 4.61
C PHE A 25 -2.78 10.31 4.95
N PHE A 26 -3.46 11.44 5.13
CA PHE A 26 -4.91 11.46 5.36
C PHE A 26 -5.70 10.77 4.23
N ILE A 27 -5.36 11.06 2.97
CA ILE A 27 -6.00 10.45 1.81
C ILE A 27 -5.82 8.92 1.85
N ILE A 28 -4.62 8.43 2.16
CA ILE A 28 -4.37 6.99 2.25
C ILE A 28 -5.17 6.35 3.37
N CYS A 29 -5.25 6.98 4.55
CA CYS A 29 -6.07 6.49 5.64
C CYS A 29 -7.55 6.39 5.25
N ILE A 30 -8.11 7.44 4.66
CA ILE A 30 -9.51 7.48 4.22
C ILE A 30 -9.78 6.42 3.15
N VAL A 31 -8.89 6.30 2.17
CA VAL A 31 -8.99 5.29 1.10
C VAL A 31 -8.89 3.88 1.66
N SER A 32 -7.98 3.62 2.59
CA SER A 32 -7.83 2.31 3.23
C SER A 32 -9.08 1.93 4.02
N MET A 33 -9.69 2.89 4.73
CA MET A 33 -10.96 2.68 5.45
C MET A 33 -12.12 2.39 4.48
N SER A 34 -12.19 3.15 3.39
CA SER A 34 -13.22 2.98 2.34
C SER A 34 -13.11 1.63 1.62
N MET A 35 -11.89 1.14 1.40
CA MET A 35 -11.64 -0.17 0.79
C MET A 35 -12.17 -1.35 1.60
N LEU A 36 -12.33 -1.20 2.92
CA LEU A 36 -12.87 -2.26 3.77
C LEU A 36 -14.32 -2.59 3.37
N SER A 37 -15.15 -1.55 3.21
CA SER A 37 -16.56 -1.66 2.83
C SER A 37 -16.81 -1.70 1.31
N ALA A 38 -15.76 -1.59 0.50
CA ALA A 38 -15.88 -1.47 -0.95
C ALA A 38 -16.35 -2.78 -1.62
N HIS A 39 -17.33 -2.67 -2.51
CA HIS A 39 -17.71 -3.72 -3.48
C HIS A 39 -16.81 -3.66 -4.74
N PHE A 40 -17.09 -4.51 -5.73
CA PHE A 40 -16.29 -4.62 -6.95
C PHE A 40 -16.18 -3.29 -7.73
N PHE A 41 -17.29 -2.55 -7.82
CA PHE A 41 -17.35 -1.28 -8.55
C PHE A 41 -16.43 -0.18 -7.99
N PRO A 42 -16.46 0.17 -6.68
CA PRO A 42 -15.54 1.14 -6.11
C PRO A 42 -14.07 0.69 -6.16
N CYS A 43 -13.78 -0.61 -6.04
CA CYS A 43 -12.42 -1.12 -6.24
C CYS A 43 -11.91 -0.89 -7.67
N PHE A 44 -12.77 -1.11 -8.67
CA PHE A 44 -12.43 -0.88 -10.07
C PHE A 44 -12.21 0.60 -10.38
N LEU A 45 -13.08 1.48 -9.86
CA LEU A 45 -12.92 2.93 -10.00
C LEU A 45 -11.60 3.41 -9.36
N TYR A 46 -11.27 2.88 -8.19
CA TYR A 46 -10.01 3.19 -7.51
C TYR A 46 -8.78 2.72 -8.30
N PHE A 47 -8.84 1.54 -8.91
CA PHE A 47 -7.79 1.03 -9.78
C PHE A 47 -7.53 1.96 -10.98
N LEU A 48 -8.58 2.47 -11.63
CA LEU A 48 -8.47 3.43 -12.73
C LEU A 48 -7.78 4.73 -12.30
N ILE A 49 -8.14 5.25 -11.13
CA ILE A 49 -7.52 6.46 -10.56
C ILE A 49 -6.03 6.19 -10.31
N LEU A 50 -5.68 5.06 -9.70
CA LEU A 50 -4.29 4.66 -9.48
C LEU A 50 -3.49 4.58 -10.78
N LEU A 51 -4.06 3.98 -11.82
CA LEU A 51 -3.41 3.82 -13.12
C LEU A 51 -3.15 5.19 -13.77
N PHE A 52 -4.10 6.11 -13.67
CA PHE A 52 -3.92 7.49 -14.13
C PHE A 52 -2.77 8.20 -13.42
N PHE A 53 -2.68 8.05 -12.10
CA PHE A 53 -1.58 8.60 -11.31
C PHE A 53 -0.23 7.95 -11.62
N PHE A 54 -0.19 6.64 -11.87
CA PHE A 54 1.02 5.93 -12.33
C PHE A 54 1.54 6.50 -13.63
N LYS A 55 0.64 6.71 -14.60
CA LYS A 55 0.97 7.26 -15.92
C LYS A 55 1.47 8.70 -15.81
N LYS A 56 0.85 9.53 -14.95
CA LYS A 56 1.31 10.89 -14.67
C LYS A 56 2.63 10.96 -13.88
N ALA A 57 3.03 9.88 -13.23
CA ALA A 57 4.25 9.82 -12.45
C ALA A 57 5.46 9.26 -13.24
N ASP A 58 5.29 8.98 -14.54
CA ASP A 58 6.28 8.30 -15.40
C ASP A 58 6.87 7.05 -14.74
N PHE A 59 6.03 6.36 -13.98
CA PHE A 59 6.48 5.23 -13.17
C PHE A 59 6.55 3.99 -14.05
N ASN A 60 7.71 3.33 -14.09
CA ASN A 60 7.87 2.12 -14.87
C ASN A 60 7.10 0.97 -14.20
N ILE A 61 5.98 0.58 -14.80
CA ILE A 61 5.07 -0.47 -14.31
C ILE A 61 5.82 -1.80 -14.18
N PHE A 62 6.75 -2.10 -15.09
CA PHE A 62 7.55 -3.32 -15.05
C PHE A 62 8.51 -3.37 -13.86
N ALA A 63 9.10 -2.24 -13.47
CA ALA A 63 9.94 -2.16 -12.27
C ALA A 63 9.11 -2.39 -11.00
N THR A 64 7.87 -1.89 -10.99
CA THR A 64 6.92 -2.07 -9.89
C THR A 64 6.50 -3.54 -9.76
N LEU A 65 6.12 -4.19 -10.86
CA LEU A 65 5.74 -5.60 -10.88
C LEU A 65 6.89 -6.53 -10.46
N LYS A 66 8.13 -6.23 -10.88
CA LYS A 66 9.32 -6.98 -10.45
C LYS A 66 9.54 -6.89 -8.94
N SER A 67 9.22 -5.75 -8.33
CA SER A 67 9.32 -5.51 -6.89
C SER A 67 8.21 -6.24 -6.12
N ILE A 68 7.01 -6.32 -6.70
CA ILE A 68 5.82 -6.97 -6.10
C ILE A 68 5.86 -8.49 -6.29
N LYS A 69 6.84 -9.08 -7.02
CA LYS A 69 6.85 -10.51 -7.37
C LYS A 69 6.60 -11.44 -6.17
N TYR A 70 7.26 -11.22 -5.03
CA TYR A 70 7.05 -12.02 -3.81
C TYR A 70 5.66 -11.81 -3.21
N PHE A 71 5.16 -10.58 -3.24
CA PHE A 71 3.82 -10.26 -2.76
C PHE A 71 2.73 -10.83 -3.69
N MET A 72 3.00 -10.92 -5.00
CA MET A 72 2.08 -11.53 -5.95
C MET A 72 1.95 -13.04 -5.70
N PHE A 73 3.03 -13.71 -5.30
CA PHE A 73 2.97 -15.09 -4.84
C PHE A 73 2.07 -15.24 -3.60
N LEU A 74 2.20 -14.33 -2.63
CA LEU A 74 1.33 -14.28 -1.45
C LEU A 74 -0.15 -14.05 -1.83
N LEU A 75 -0.43 -13.16 -2.78
CA LEU A 75 -1.80 -12.91 -3.25
C LEU A 75 -2.46 -14.13 -3.88
N VAL A 76 -1.70 -14.92 -4.64
CA VAL A 76 -2.18 -16.19 -5.20
C VAL A 76 -2.45 -17.19 -4.08
N PHE A 77 -1.59 -17.27 -3.07
CA PHE A 77 -1.81 -18.12 -1.91
C PHE A 77 -3.08 -17.73 -1.14
N VAL A 78 -3.28 -16.43 -0.90
CA VAL A 78 -4.50 -15.91 -0.24
C VAL A 78 -5.75 -16.22 -1.06
N PHE A 79 -5.67 -16.07 -2.39
CA PHE A 79 -6.76 -16.40 -3.30
C PHE A 79 -7.16 -17.88 -3.20
N ILE A 80 -6.17 -18.79 -3.27
CA ILE A 80 -6.39 -20.22 -3.12
C ILE A 80 -6.98 -20.51 -1.74
N ALA A 81 -6.35 -20.03 -0.67
CA ALA A 81 -6.83 -20.25 0.70
C ALA A 81 -8.30 -19.81 0.89
N ARG A 82 -8.69 -18.66 0.31
CA ARG A 82 -10.08 -18.18 0.36
C ARG A 82 -11.02 -19.01 -0.50
N ALA A 83 -10.57 -19.44 -1.68
CA ALA A 83 -11.36 -20.33 -2.54
C ALA A 83 -11.64 -21.69 -1.89
N LEU A 84 -10.75 -22.17 -1.01
CA LEU A 84 -10.90 -23.43 -0.27
C LEU A 84 -11.68 -23.31 1.04
N THR A 85 -11.64 -22.14 1.69
CA THR A 85 -12.22 -21.94 3.03
C THR A 85 -13.68 -21.52 2.96
N GLU A 86 -14.10 -20.79 1.92
CA GLU A 86 -15.46 -20.26 1.88
C GLU A 86 -16.52 -21.28 1.52
N LYS A 87 -17.56 -21.33 2.34
CA LYS A 87 -18.70 -22.24 2.20
C LYS A 87 -19.73 -21.65 1.24
N GLY A 88 -20.19 -22.45 0.29
CA GLY A 88 -21.22 -22.05 -0.68
C GLY A 88 -21.30 -23.03 -1.85
N ASP A 89 -21.90 -22.62 -2.97
CA ASP A 89 -22.11 -23.51 -4.14
C ASP A 89 -20.81 -24.13 -4.67
N ILE A 90 -20.71 -25.44 -4.50
CA ILE A 90 -19.55 -26.26 -4.84
C ILE A 90 -19.53 -26.45 -6.35
N ILE A 91 -18.48 -25.96 -7.02
CA ILE A 91 -18.27 -26.19 -8.47
C ILE A 91 -17.49 -27.48 -8.69
N PHE A 92 -16.51 -27.72 -7.82
CA PHE A 92 -15.59 -28.83 -7.94
C PHE A 92 -15.31 -29.34 -6.54
N SER A 93 -15.64 -30.61 -6.28
CA SER A 93 -15.28 -31.31 -5.05
C SER A 93 -14.27 -32.37 -5.42
N PHE A 94 -13.05 -32.24 -4.90
CA PHE A 94 -12.05 -33.30 -5.03
C PHE A 94 -11.42 -33.52 -3.66
N TYR A 95 -11.61 -34.74 -3.13
CA TYR A 95 -10.96 -35.23 -1.91
C TYR A 95 -11.04 -34.29 -0.68
N GLY A 96 -12.24 -33.87 -0.30
CA GLY A 96 -12.48 -33.02 0.89
C GLY A 96 -12.21 -31.53 0.70
N ILE A 97 -11.71 -31.13 -0.47
CA ILE A 97 -11.46 -29.74 -0.85
C ILE A 97 -12.56 -29.35 -1.85
N SER A 98 -13.51 -28.53 -1.41
CA SER A 98 -14.60 -28.01 -2.24
C SER A 98 -14.28 -26.59 -2.68
N VAL A 99 -14.15 -26.36 -3.98
CA VAL A 99 -14.00 -25.02 -4.55
C VAL A 99 -15.38 -24.44 -4.82
N THR A 100 -15.67 -23.33 -4.15
CA THR A 100 -16.99 -22.68 -4.18
C THR A 100 -17.01 -21.46 -5.11
N LYS A 101 -18.12 -21.22 -5.84
CA LYS A 101 -18.30 -20.00 -6.69
C LYS A 101 -18.13 -18.71 -5.90
N GLN A 102 -18.74 -18.63 -4.72
CA GLN A 102 -18.61 -17.51 -3.79
C GLN A 102 -17.19 -17.36 -3.24
N GLY A 103 -16.48 -18.47 -3.00
CA GLY A 103 -15.08 -18.45 -2.58
C GLY A 103 -14.14 -17.91 -3.67
N LEU A 104 -14.43 -18.23 -4.94
CA LEU A 104 -13.68 -17.71 -6.08
C LEU A 104 -13.91 -16.20 -6.28
N SER A 105 -15.16 -15.74 -6.28
CA SER A 105 -15.48 -14.32 -6.45
C SER A 105 -15.04 -13.48 -5.24
N GLY A 106 -15.26 -13.98 -4.03
CA GLY A 106 -14.82 -13.35 -2.78
C GLY A 106 -13.29 -13.34 -2.64
N GLY A 107 -12.64 -14.46 -2.94
CA GLY A 107 -11.18 -14.56 -2.96
C GLY A 107 -10.56 -13.60 -3.97
N PHE A 108 -11.13 -13.49 -5.17
CA PHE A 108 -10.66 -12.55 -6.18
C PHE A 108 -10.77 -11.11 -5.69
N LEU A 109 -11.92 -10.75 -5.10
CA LEU A 109 -12.17 -9.40 -4.58
C LEU A 109 -11.22 -9.05 -3.42
N VAL A 110 -10.95 -9.99 -2.51
CA VAL A 110 -10.01 -9.80 -1.41
C VAL A 110 -8.57 -9.65 -1.93
N SER A 111 -8.12 -10.55 -2.80
CA SER A 111 -6.78 -10.46 -3.39
C SER A 111 -6.60 -9.16 -4.20
N PHE A 112 -7.64 -8.72 -4.92
CA PHE A 112 -7.62 -7.45 -5.64
C PHE A 112 -7.54 -6.23 -4.70
N LYS A 113 -8.26 -6.25 -3.57
CA LYS A 113 -8.14 -5.21 -2.53
C LYS A 113 -6.74 -5.13 -1.94
N PHE A 114 -6.15 -6.27 -1.56
CA PHE A 114 -4.79 -6.31 -1.03
C PHE A 114 -3.75 -5.82 -2.05
N PHE A 115 -3.93 -6.19 -3.32
CA PHE A 115 -3.09 -5.67 -4.41
C PHE A 115 -3.17 -4.15 -4.51
N LEU A 116 -4.38 -3.58 -4.52
CA LEU A 116 -4.59 -2.13 -4.58
C LEU A 116 -3.92 -1.40 -3.42
N VAL A 117 -4.13 -1.86 -2.19
CA VAL A 117 -3.52 -1.25 -0.99
C VAL A 117 -2.00 -1.30 -1.05
N MET A 118 -1.44 -2.43 -1.49
CA MET A 118 0.00 -2.59 -1.63
C MET A 118 0.57 -1.62 -2.69
N VAL A 119 -0.06 -1.52 -3.85
CA VAL A 119 0.35 -0.60 -4.92
C VAL A 119 0.30 0.85 -4.45
N THR A 120 -0.74 1.24 -3.71
CA THR A 120 -0.84 2.57 -3.10
C THR A 120 0.27 2.83 -2.09
N GLY A 121 0.58 1.85 -1.23
CA GLY A 121 1.68 1.94 -0.28
C GLY A 121 3.04 2.10 -0.96
N LEU A 122 3.28 1.37 -2.05
CA LEU A 122 4.51 1.50 -2.84
C LEU A 122 4.63 2.86 -3.54
N LEU A 123 3.53 3.39 -4.08
CA LEU A 123 3.50 4.76 -4.58
C LEU A 123 3.78 5.77 -3.47
N PHE A 124 3.20 5.58 -2.30
CA PHE A 124 3.45 6.47 -1.17
C PHE A 124 4.91 6.44 -0.71
N SER A 125 5.49 5.24 -0.58
CA SER A 125 6.89 5.06 -0.16
C SER A 125 7.86 5.64 -1.19
N SER A 126 7.59 5.45 -2.49
CA SER A 126 8.45 5.98 -3.55
C SER A 126 8.29 7.49 -3.74
N THR A 127 7.11 8.05 -3.44
CA THR A 127 6.83 9.49 -3.61
C THR A 127 7.03 10.35 -2.35
N THR A 128 7.42 9.76 -1.22
CA THR A 128 7.54 10.49 0.05
C THR A 128 8.95 10.36 0.62
N LYS A 129 9.62 11.49 0.83
CA LYS A 129 10.94 11.50 1.49
C LYS A 129 10.78 11.10 2.94
N PRO A 130 11.67 10.26 3.51
CA PRO A 130 11.61 9.87 4.91
C PRO A 130 11.71 11.08 5.85
N SER A 131 12.43 12.14 5.45
CA SER A 131 12.48 13.40 6.18
C SER A 131 11.13 14.11 6.29
N SER A 132 10.33 14.11 5.21
CA SER A 132 9.00 14.72 5.21
C SER A 132 7.98 13.88 5.98
N VAL A 133 8.14 12.55 6.05
CA VAL A 133 7.34 11.69 6.94
C VAL A 133 7.55 12.08 8.40
N LYS A 134 8.80 12.34 8.84
CA LYS A 134 9.07 12.81 10.21
C LYS A 134 8.26 14.05 10.57
N SER A 135 8.32 15.06 9.71
CA SER A 135 7.64 16.33 9.95
C SER A 135 6.12 16.16 10.01
N ALA A 136 5.57 15.25 9.19
CA ALA A 136 4.15 14.90 9.25
C ALA A 136 3.80 14.21 10.58
N VAL A 137 4.60 13.23 11.02
CA VAL A 137 4.42 12.53 12.30
C VAL A 137 4.50 13.51 13.48
N GLN A 138 5.50 14.40 13.50
CA GLN A 138 5.63 15.43 14.55
C GLN A 138 4.38 16.31 14.62
N TRP A 139 3.80 16.69 13.48
CA TRP A 139 2.57 17.48 13.45
C TRP A 139 1.36 16.71 13.97
N PHE A 140 1.25 15.40 13.67
CA PHE A 140 0.20 14.53 14.22
C PHE A 140 0.30 14.31 15.72
N LEU A 141 1.49 14.37 16.31
CA LEU A 141 1.68 14.25 17.76
C LEU A 141 1.39 15.53 18.54
N LYS A 142 1.44 16.70 17.88
CA LYS A 142 1.17 18.02 18.48
C LYS A 142 -0.19 18.15 19.20
N PRO A 143 -1.31 17.64 18.66
CA PRO A 143 -2.62 17.78 19.31
C PRO A 143 -2.85 16.82 20.50
N ILE A 144 -1.91 15.93 20.85
CA ILE A 144 -2.12 14.92 21.90
C ILE A 144 -1.61 15.46 23.26
N PRO A 145 -2.50 15.85 24.20
CA PRO A 145 -2.15 16.61 25.41
C PRO A 145 -1.36 15.83 26.49
N PHE A 146 -0.94 14.59 26.22
CA PHE A 146 -0.21 13.73 27.15
C PHE A 146 1.18 13.31 26.67
N VAL A 147 1.59 13.74 25.47
CA VAL A 147 2.87 13.35 24.87
C VAL A 147 3.78 14.57 24.78
N PRO A 148 5.03 14.53 25.32
CA PRO A 148 5.99 15.62 25.17
C PRO A 148 6.49 15.66 23.71
N GLU A 149 5.72 16.32 22.85
CA GLU A 149 5.92 16.42 21.39
C GLU A 149 7.36 16.79 21.01
N LYS A 150 7.98 17.72 21.75
CA LYS A 150 9.33 18.20 21.49
C LYS A 150 10.39 17.12 21.74
N ARG A 151 10.22 16.32 22.79
CA ARG A 151 11.17 15.24 23.14
C ARG A 151 11.09 14.10 22.13
N VAL A 152 9.87 13.73 21.73
CA VAL A 152 9.64 12.68 20.72
C VAL A 152 10.20 13.11 19.36
N ALA A 153 9.99 14.37 18.96
CA ALA A 153 10.56 14.91 17.72
C ALA A 153 12.10 14.84 17.70
N VAL A 154 12.76 15.16 18.82
CA VAL A 154 14.23 15.06 18.95
C VAL A 154 14.69 13.61 18.81
N MET A 155 14.04 12.67 19.50
CA MET A 155 14.37 11.24 19.41
C MET A 155 14.24 10.72 17.97
N ILE A 156 13.13 11.02 17.29
CA ILE A 156 12.89 10.62 15.90
C ILE A 156 13.90 11.27 14.94
N SER A 157 14.22 12.55 15.15
CA SER A 157 15.21 13.27 14.33
C SER A 157 16.59 12.62 14.43
N LEU A 158 17.02 12.30 15.65
CA LEU A 158 18.30 11.67 15.94
C LEU A 158 18.37 10.26 15.34
N SER A 159 17.36 9.42 15.58
CA SER A 159 17.31 8.06 15.03
C SER A 159 17.41 8.04 13.50
N LEU A 160 16.68 8.94 12.83
CA LEU A 160 16.71 9.01 11.37
C LEU A 160 17.94 9.73 10.81
N GLY A 161 18.62 10.54 11.61
CA GLY A 161 19.93 11.09 11.27
C GLY A 161 21.05 10.05 11.35
N PHE A 162 20.96 9.09 12.27
CA PHE A 162 21.92 8.00 12.42
C PHE A 162 21.64 6.79 11.53
N MET A 163 20.40 6.60 11.08
CA MET A 163 20.05 5.54 10.13
C MET A 163 20.99 5.47 8.90
N PRO A 164 21.32 6.56 8.19
CA PRO A 164 22.27 6.52 7.06
C PRO A 164 23.74 6.33 7.47
N VAL A 165 24.08 6.41 8.75
CA VAL A 165 25.46 6.19 9.25
C VAL A 165 25.67 4.72 9.64
N ILE A 166 24.61 4.03 10.05
CA ILE A 166 24.65 2.63 10.52
C ILE A 166 24.46 1.63 9.37
N LEU A 167 23.71 2.03 8.33
CA LEU A 167 23.30 1.21 7.19
C LEU A 167 24.25 1.44 6.01
#